data_AF-A0A965CIA1-F1
#
_entry.id   AF-A0A965CIA1-F1
#
_cell.length_a   1.000
_cell.length_b   1.000
_cell.length_c   1.000
_cell.angle_alpha   90.00
_cell.angle_beta   90.00
_cell.angle_gamma   90.00
#
_symmetry.space_group_name_H-M   'P 1'
#
loop_
_entity.id
_entity.type
_entity.pdbx_description
1 polymer ?
#
loop_
_entity_poly.entity_id
_entity_poly.type
_entity_poly.pdbx_seq_one_letter_code
_entity_poly.pdbx_strand_id
1 'polypeptide(L)'
;EPRIEFTNLHSAYDGLRQKIENNSHYAAWCEGRTGFPFIDACMRALDQDGWINFRMRAMLMSFASHLLWLPWRETGLHLARKFVDYEPGIHWSQVQMQSGTTGMNTVRIYNPVKQSQDQDPKGEFIRRYVPELKDIPDAFIHEPWLWPAFNSDLYPSPIIDHIEQAKKARDILYRLKRTPESRVVTAELVSKHGSRKRRAQTRAAREINSKIKNHKNQLVLDF
;
A
#
# COMPACT_ATOMS: atom_id res chain seq x y z
N GLU A 1 10.30 -15.71 -13.20
CA GLU A 1 8.97 -15.48 -13.80
C GLU A 1 9.06 -14.32 -14.80
N PRO A 2 9.43 -14.57 -16.07
CA PRO A 2 9.69 -13.50 -17.04
C PRO A 2 8.47 -12.61 -17.36
N ARG A 3 7.26 -13.11 -17.10
CA ARG A 3 6.00 -12.41 -17.41
C ARG A 3 5.42 -11.58 -16.25
N ILE A 4 6.11 -11.51 -15.10
CA ILE A 4 5.58 -10.87 -13.88
C ILE A 4 5.28 -9.38 -14.03
N GLU A 5 5.86 -8.70 -15.01
CA GLU A 5 5.55 -7.31 -15.35
C GLU A 5 4.24 -7.15 -16.16
N PHE A 6 3.82 -8.19 -16.87
CA PHE A 6 2.77 -8.08 -17.89
C PHE A 6 1.45 -8.74 -17.47
N THR A 7 1.52 -9.81 -16.68
CA THR A 7 0.36 -10.61 -16.30
C THR A 7 0.36 -10.89 -14.82
N ASN A 8 -0.81 -11.13 -14.23
CA ASN A 8 -0.86 -11.58 -12.84
C ASN A 8 -0.07 -12.89 -12.72
N LEU A 9 0.68 -13.02 -11.63
CA LEU A 9 1.31 -14.28 -11.26
C LEU A 9 0.24 -15.36 -11.01
N HIS A 10 -0.93 -14.94 -10.51
CA HIS A 10 -2.08 -15.80 -10.26
C HIS A 10 -3.21 -15.48 -11.25
N SER A 11 -3.41 -16.36 -12.23
CA SER A 11 -4.35 -16.15 -13.35
C SER A 11 -5.80 -15.92 -12.94
N ALA A 12 -6.27 -16.46 -11.81
CA ALA A 12 -7.63 -16.16 -11.32
C ALA A 12 -7.89 -14.66 -11.03
N TYR A 13 -6.83 -13.83 -10.92
CA TYR A 13 -6.94 -12.38 -10.73
C TYR A 13 -6.89 -11.61 -12.07
N ASP A 14 -6.79 -12.30 -13.20
CA ASP A 14 -6.86 -11.67 -14.52
C ASP A 14 -8.24 -11.04 -14.73
N GLY A 15 -8.25 -9.80 -15.24
CA GLY A 15 -9.48 -9.03 -15.42
C GLY A 15 -10.12 -8.52 -14.13
N LEU A 16 -9.53 -8.73 -12.94
CA LEU A 16 -10.11 -8.28 -11.67
C LEU A 16 -10.37 -6.76 -11.62
N ARG A 17 -9.50 -5.98 -12.27
CA ARG A 17 -9.62 -4.52 -12.34
C ARG A 17 -9.58 -4.10 -13.80
N GLN A 18 -10.48 -3.20 -14.16
CA GLN A 18 -10.57 -2.68 -15.52
C GLN A 18 -9.38 -1.75 -15.82
N LYS A 19 -9.07 -1.60 -17.11
CA LYS A 19 -8.06 -0.64 -17.55
C LYS A 19 -8.51 0.78 -17.23
N ILE A 20 -7.53 1.66 -17.09
CA ILE A 20 -7.76 3.06 -16.76
C ILE A 20 -8.17 3.81 -18.04
N GLU A 21 -9.43 4.25 -18.10
CA GLU A 21 -9.94 5.16 -19.13
C GLU A 21 -10.49 6.41 -18.43
N ASN A 22 -9.90 7.59 -18.69
CA ASN A 22 -10.33 8.88 -18.12
C ASN A 22 -10.69 8.83 -16.62
N ASN A 23 -9.81 8.25 -15.80
CA ASN A 23 -10.09 7.99 -14.40
C ASN A 23 -9.55 9.13 -13.49
N SER A 24 -10.47 9.87 -12.87
CA SER A 24 -10.13 10.97 -11.96
C SER A 24 -9.36 10.51 -10.72
N HIS A 25 -9.64 9.31 -10.19
CA HIS A 25 -8.89 8.76 -9.05
C HIS A 25 -7.43 8.48 -9.41
N TYR A 26 -7.17 7.97 -10.62
CA TYR A 26 -5.80 7.74 -11.08
C TYR A 26 -5.03 9.05 -11.21
N ALA A 27 -5.63 10.08 -11.82
CA ALA A 27 -5.02 11.40 -11.93
C ALA A 27 -4.72 12.00 -10.55
N ALA A 28 -5.72 12.03 -9.64
CA ALA A 28 -5.55 12.54 -8.28
C ALA A 28 -4.46 11.80 -7.51
N TRP A 29 -4.36 10.47 -7.65
CA TRP A 29 -3.30 9.69 -7.03
C TRP A 29 -1.92 9.98 -7.63
N CYS A 30 -1.81 10.08 -8.96
CA CYS A 30 -0.55 10.38 -9.64
C CYS A 30 0.04 11.74 -9.23
N GLU A 31 -0.84 12.71 -8.94
CA GLU A 31 -0.51 14.09 -8.61
C GLU A 31 -0.39 14.37 -7.10
N GLY A 32 -0.68 13.38 -6.24
CA GLY A 32 -0.73 13.59 -4.78
C GLY A 32 -1.80 14.61 -4.37
N ARG A 33 -3.02 14.42 -4.88
CA ARG A 33 -4.22 15.23 -4.61
C ARG A 33 -5.41 14.34 -4.20
N THR A 34 -5.16 13.27 -3.47
CA THR A 34 -6.18 12.32 -3.02
C THR A 34 -6.97 12.81 -1.82
N GLY A 35 -6.48 13.84 -1.13
CA GLY A 35 -7.06 14.32 0.11
C GLY A 35 -6.62 13.50 1.33
N PHE A 36 -5.71 12.53 1.17
CA PHE A 36 -5.09 11.79 2.27
C PHE A 36 -3.64 12.26 2.47
N PRO A 37 -3.34 13.09 3.49
CA PRO A 37 -2.08 13.84 3.60
C PRO A 37 -0.82 13.01 3.43
N PHE A 38 -0.76 11.82 4.02
CA PHE A 38 0.43 10.98 3.94
C PHE A 38 0.57 10.25 2.61
N ILE A 39 -0.54 9.93 1.92
CA ILE A 39 -0.51 9.40 0.55
C ILE A 39 0.01 10.47 -0.39
N ASP A 40 -0.54 11.69 -0.26
CA ASP A 40 -0.19 12.83 -1.09
C ASP A 40 1.27 13.26 -0.85
N ALA A 41 1.71 13.30 0.41
CA ALA A 41 3.10 13.53 0.77
C ALA A 41 4.05 12.49 0.16
N CYS A 42 3.68 11.19 0.18
CA CYS A 42 4.51 10.15 -0.42
C CYS A 42 4.64 10.30 -1.95
N MET A 43 3.55 10.67 -2.64
CA MET A 43 3.57 10.89 -4.09
C MET A 43 4.41 12.11 -4.46
N ARG A 44 4.26 13.21 -3.71
CA ARG A 44 5.04 14.45 -3.92
C ARG A 44 6.52 14.27 -3.55
N ALA A 45 6.81 13.51 -2.50
CA ALA A 45 8.20 13.13 -2.16
C ALA A 45 8.85 12.31 -3.28
N LEU A 46 8.09 11.43 -3.94
CA LEU A 46 8.61 10.72 -5.10
C LEU A 46 8.88 11.62 -6.30
N ASP A 47 8.04 12.63 -6.54
CA ASP A 47 8.29 13.60 -7.61
C ASP A 47 9.52 14.47 -7.35
N GLN A 48 9.76 14.80 -6.09
CA GLN A 48 10.87 15.68 -5.72
C GLN A 48 12.20 14.93 -5.56
N ASP A 49 12.19 13.81 -4.82
CA ASP A 49 13.40 13.13 -4.37
C ASP A 49 13.61 11.76 -5.03
N GLY A 50 12.58 11.21 -5.67
CA GLY A 50 12.63 9.92 -6.36
C GLY A 50 12.79 8.70 -5.46
N TRP A 51 12.66 8.86 -4.14
CA TRP A 51 12.81 7.77 -3.18
C TRP A 51 11.87 7.88 -2.00
N ILE A 52 11.27 6.74 -1.62
CA ILE A 52 10.56 6.54 -0.35
C ILE A 52 10.87 5.14 0.19
N ASN A 53 10.71 4.96 1.50
CA ASN A 53 10.98 3.67 2.15
C ASN A 53 9.95 2.60 1.75
N PHE A 54 10.27 1.34 2.05
CA PHE A 54 9.44 0.18 1.70
C PHE A 54 8.00 0.26 2.20
N ARG A 55 7.77 0.76 3.42
CA ARG A 55 6.44 0.86 4.04
C ARG A 55 5.55 1.80 3.24
N MET A 56 6.10 2.94 2.83
CA MET A 56 5.41 3.94 2.00
C MET A 56 5.10 3.38 0.61
N ARG A 57 6.03 2.66 -0.05
CA ARG A 57 5.76 1.99 -1.34
C ARG A 57 4.60 0.99 -1.24
N ALA A 58 4.62 0.16 -0.19
CA ALA A 58 3.56 -0.81 0.05
C ALA A 58 2.20 -0.14 0.31
N MET A 59 2.20 0.97 1.03
CA MET A 59 1.00 1.76 1.28
C MET A 59 0.44 2.38 -0.01
N LEU A 60 1.27 3.01 -0.84
CA LEU A 60 0.84 3.59 -2.12
C LEU A 60 0.20 2.54 -3.03
N MET A 61 0.84 1.37 -3.17
CA MET A 61 0.30 0.28 -4.00
C MET A 61 -1.00 -0.30 -3.45
N SER A 62 -1.10 -0.47 -2.13
CA SER A 62 -2.32 -0.94 -1.46
C SER A 62 -3.46 0.07 -1.59
N PHE A 63 -3.18 1.37 -1.42
CA PHE A 63 -4.15 2.45 -1.57
C PHE A 63 -4.72 2.46 -3.00
N ALA A 64 -3.84 2.48 -4.00
CA ALA A 64 -4.24 2.40 -5.40
C ALA A 64 -5.08 1.15 -5.72
N SER A 65 -4.61 -0.03 -5.30
CA SER A 65 -5.21 -1.31 -5.68
C SER A 65 -6.51 -1.64 -4.94
N HIS A 66 -6.66 -1.19 -3.69
CA HIS A 66 -7.78 -1.57 -2.84
C HIS A 66 -8.76 -0.43 -2.61
N LEU A 67 -8.26 0.79 -2.39
CA LEU A 67 -9.14 1.90 -2.03
C LEU A 67 -9.60 2.67 -3.26
N LEU A 68 -8.73 2.86 -4.25
CA LEU A 68 -9.11 3.45 -5.54
C LEU A 68 -9.53 2.40 -6.59
N TRP A 69 -9.34 1.12 -6.28
CA TRP A 69 -9.62 -0.02 -7.16
C TRP A 69 -8.95 0.05 -8.54
N LEU A 70 -7.75 0.62 -8.60
CA LEU A 70 -6.97 0.81 -9.82
C LEU A 70 -6.16 -0.44 -10.19
N PRO A 71 -5.94 -0.71 -11.48
CA PRO A 71 -5.13 -1.83 -11.93
C PRO A 71 -3.66 -1.64 -11.52
N TRP A 72 -3.05 -2.73 -11.05
CA TRP A 72 -1.71 -2.70 -10.45
C TRP A 72 -0.60 -2.37 -11.46
N ARG A 73 -0.83 -2.68 -12.74
CA ARG A 73 0.21 -2.55 -13.77
C ARG A 73 0.44 -1.09 -14.11
N GLU A 74 -0.62 -0.34 -14.32
CA GLU A 74 -0.60 1.09 -14.63
C GLU A 74 -0.03 1.89 -13.47
N THR A 75 -0.48 1.59 -12.25
CA THR A 75 0.02 2.20 -11.01
C THR A 75 1.47 1.79 -10.72
N GLY A 76 1.83 0.53 -10.98
CA GLY A 76 3.21 0.04 -10.90
C GLY A 76 4.13 0.70 -11.92
N LEU A 77 3.68 0.90 -13.16
CA LEU A 77 4.42 1.64 -14.20
C LEU A 77 4.60 3.10 -13.83
N HIS A 78 3.61 3.73 -13.19
CA HIS A 78 3.72 5.10 -12.71
C HIS A 78 4.81 5.22 -11.65
N LEU A 79 4.80 4.36 -10.62
CA LEU A 79 5.85 4.37 -9.60
C LEU A 79 7.23 4.02 -10.14
N ALA A 80 7.32 3.05 -11.07
CA ALA A 80 8.58 2.65 -11.69
C ALA A 80 9.32 3.84 -12.34
N ARG A 81 8.59 4.79 -12.93
CA ARG A 81 9.17 5.99 -13.55
C ARG A 81 9.66 7.04 -12.55
N LYS A 82 9.22 6.97 -11.29
CA LYS A 82 9.63 7.92 -10.24
C LYS A 82 10.81 7.43 -9.41
N PHE A 83 11.02 6.12 -9.31
CA PHE A 83 12.07 5.56 -8.46
C PHE A 83 13.47 5.71 -9.06
N VAL A 84 14.37 6.41 -8.37
CA VAL A 84 15.80 6.45 -8.73
C VAL A 84 16.50 5.10 -8.51
N ASP A 85 15.93 4.26 -7.65
CA ASP A 85 16.41 2.91 -7.32
C ASP A 85 15.55 1.81 -7.96
N TYR A 86 14.92 2.10 -9.10
CA TYR A 86 14.09 1.13 -9.82
C TYR A 86 14.91 -0.11 -10.20
N GLU A 87 14.46 -1.27 -9.70
CA GLU A 87 14.97 -2.57 -10.11
C GLU A 87 13.78 -3.49 -10.44
N PRO A 88 13.67 -4.01 -11.67
CA PRO A 88 12.49 -4.75 -12.12
C PRO A 88 12.25 -6.07 -11.36
N GLY A 89 13.30 -6.78 -10.95
CA GLY A 89 13.20 -8.02 -10.18
C GLY A 89 12.55 -7.84 -8.80
N ILE A 90 12.79 -6.70 -8.15
CA ILE A 90 12.19 -6.31 -6.88
C ILE A 90 10.82 -5.68 -7.11
N HIS A 91 10.73 -4.68 -8.00
CA HIS A 91 9.55 -3.83 -8.14
C HIS A 91 8.29 -4.62 -8.48
N TRP A 92 8.33 -5.45 -9.52
CA TRP A 92 7.13 -6.14 -9.99
C TRP A 92 6.62 -7.21 -9.02
N SER A 93 7.52 -7.88 -8.32
CA SER A 93 7.13 -8.83 -7.27
C SER A 93 6.44 -8.12 -6.10
N GLN A 94 6.93 -6.95 -5.70
CA GLN A 94 6.31 -6.12 -4.65
C GLN A 94 4.98 -5.52 -5.10
N VAL A 95 4.90 -4.96 -6.30
CA VAL A 95 3.66 -4.39 -6.86
C VAL A 95 2.53 -5.42 -6.84
N GLN A 96 2.76 -6.63 -7.38
CA GLN A 96 1.73 -7.67 -7.37
C GLN A 96 1.39 -8.14 -5.95
N MET A 97 2.38 -8.29 -5.08
CA MET A 97 2.16 -8.68 -3.68
C MET A 97 1.26 -7.68 -2.94
N GLN A 98 1.56 -6.38 -3.06
CA GLN A 98 0.84 -5.31 -2.36
C GLN A 98 -0.51 -4.97 -3.00
N SER A 99 -0.71 -5.31 -4.27
CA SER A 99 -2.01 -5.19 -4.95
C SER A 99 -3.01 -6.31 -4.60
N GLY A 100 -2.54 -7.34 -3.88
CA GLY A 100 -3.33 -8.48 -3.45
C GLY A 100 -3.64 -9.52 -4.54
N THR A 101 -2.92 -9.51 -5.66
CA THR A 101 -3.18 -10.39 -6.82
C THR A 101 -2.35 -11.67 -6.84
N THR A 102 -1.50 -11.90 -5.83
CA THR A 102 -0.66 -13.12 -5.77
C THR A 102 -1.41 -14.38 -5.31
N GLY A 103 -2.57 -14.23 -4.64
CA GLY A 103 -3.40 -15.32 -4.11
C GLY A 103 -2.81 -16.12 -2.94
N MET A 104 -1.48 -16.25 -2.87
CA MET A 104 -0.74 -17.00 -1.84
C MET A 104 -0.80 -16.33 -0.46
N ASN A 105 -0.74 -15.00 -0.41
CA ASN A 105 -0.66 -14.24 0.83
C ASN A 105 -2.04 -13.85 1.38
N THR A 106 -2.08 -13.47 2.65
CA THR A 106 -3.24 -12.76 3.21
C THR A 106 -3.30 -11.37 2.59
N VAL A 107 -4.49 -10.97 2.12
CA VAL A 107 -4.73 -9.63 1.59
C VAL A 107 -4.52 -8.61 2.71
N ARG A 108 -3.63 -7.64 2.50
CA ARG A 108 -3.35 -6.55 3.44
C ARG A 108 -3.85 -5.23 2.84
N ILE A 109 -5.00 -4.77 3.32
CA ILE A 109 -5.55 -3.46 2.98
C ILE A 109 -5.15 -2.50 4.09
N TYR A 110 -4.32 -1.50 3.76
CA TYR A 110 -3.89 -0.51 4.74
C TYR A 110 -4.96 0.55 4.96
N ASN A 111 -5.18 0.94 6.22
CA ASN A 111 -5.92 2.15 6.54
C ASN A 111 -4.95 3.34 6.39
N PRO A 112 -5.20 4.29 5.47
CA PRO A 112 -4.27 5.38 5.17
C PRO A 112 -4.09 6.33 6.36
N VAL A 113 -5.16 6.62 7.11
CA VAL A 113 -5.12 7.48 8.30
C VAL A 113 -4.32 6.83 9.42
N LYS A 114 -4.61 5.56 9.72
CA LYS A 114 -3.86 4.84 10.76
C LYS A 114 -2.37 4.75 10.41
N GLN A 115 -2.03 4.51 9.16
CA GLN A 115 -0.63 4.48 8.73
C GLN A 115 0.04 5.84 8.81
N SER A 116 -0.68 6.90 8.45
CA SER A 116 -0.26 8.29 8.63
C SER A 116 0.15 8.54 10.10
N GLN A 117 -0.74 8.23 11.05
CA GLN A 117 -0.52 8.40 12.48
C GLN A 117 0.63 7.52 13.03
N ASP A 118 0.66 6.24 12.64
CA ASP A 118 1.66 5.29 13.13
C ASP A 118 3.07 5.61 12.62
N GLN A 119 3.21 6.28 11.46
CA GLN A 119 4.50 6.49 10.78
C GLN A 119 5.00 7.93 10.84
N ASP A 120 4.11 8.90 11.03
CA ASP A 120 4.45 10.31 11.10
C ASP A 120 3.66 11.01 12.22
N PRO A 121 3.81 10.64 13.51
CA PRO A 121 2.86 11.04 14.56
C PRO A 121 2.63 12.55 14.75
N LYS A 122 3.57 13.38 14.30
CA LYS A 122 3.50 14.85 14.36
C LYS A 122 3.26 15.50 12.99
N GLY A 123 3.14 14.69 11.94
CA GLY A 123 2.96 15.17 10.57
C GLY A 123 4.19 15.88 10.00
N GLU A 124 5.40 15.64 10.50
CA GLU A 124 6.61 16.34 10.04
C GLU A 124 6.90 16.04 8.56
N PHE A 125 6.73 14.78 8.16
CA PHE A 125 6.86 14.38 6.75
C PHE A 125 5.73 14.98 5.91
N ILE A 126 4.49 14.94 6.40
CA ILE A 126 3.34 15.57 5.72
C ILE A 126 3.59 17.06 5.49
N ARG A 127 3.96 17.81 6.52
CA ARG A 127 4.19 19.27 6.43
C ARG A 127 5.32 19.63 5.49
N ARG A 128 6.32 18.75 5.32
CA ARG A 128 7.42 18.94 4.39
C ARG A 128 6.98 18.85 2.92
N TYR A 129 6.19 17.85 2.56
CA TYR A 129 5.82 17.57 1.17
C TYR A 129 4.44 18.09 0.77
N VAL A 130 3.62 18.48 1.75
CA VAL A 130 2.31 19.11 1.58
C VAL A 130 2.31 20.44 2.34
N PRO A 131 3.07 21.45 1.85
CA PRO A 131 3.31 22.69 2.58
C PRO A 131 2.03 23.49 2.86
N GLU A 132 0.97 23.30 2.08
CA GLU A 132 -0.35 23.88 2.34
C GLU A 132 -1.00 23.39 3.66
N LEU A 133 -0.54 22.27 4.23
CA LEU A 133 -1.00 21.75 5.53
C LEU A 133 -0.08 22.13 6.70
N LYS A 134 0.94 22.97 6.47
CA LYS A 134 1.99 23.27 7.46
C LYS A 134 1.44 23.83 8.77
N ASP A 135 0.35 24.59 8.73
CA ASP A 135 -0.21 25.28 9.91
C ASP A 135 -1.39 24.53 10.55
N ILE A 136 -1.76 23.35 10.02
CA ILE A 136 -2.83 22.54 10.62
C ILE A 136 -2.36 21.99 11.96
N PRO A 137 -3.15 22.05 13.06
CA PRO A 137 -2.74 21.49 14.34
C PRO A 137 -2.46 19.98 14.25
N ASP A 138 -1.53 19.46 15.05
CA ASP A 138 -1.15 18.03 15.05
C ASP A 138 -2.35 17.08 15.23
N ALA A 139 -3.36 17.50 16.00
CA ALA A 139 -4.59 16.75 16.19
C ALA A 139 -5.38 16.46 14.90
N PHE A 140 -5.17 17.28 13.84
CA PHE A 140 -5.90 17.20 12.59
C PHE A 140 -5.01 16.92 11.37
N ILE A 141 -3.67 16.90 11.50
CA ILE A 141 -2.76 16.79 10.35
C ILE A 141 -2.98 15.50 9.52
N HIS A 142 -3.48 14.44 10.15
CA HIS A 142 -3.76 13.16 9.50
C HIS A 142 -5.17 13.09 8.88
N GLU A 143 -6.08 13.95 9.33
CA GLU A 143 -7.49 14.02 8.91
C GLU A 143 -7.92 15.51 8.83
N PRO A 144 -7.31 16.31 7.93
CA PRO A 144 -7.48 17.76 7.92
C PRO A 144 -8.92 18.18 7.66
N TRP A 145 -9.70 17.35 6.96
CA TRP A 145 -11.13 17.57 6.73
C TRP A 145 -12.00 17.58 8.00
N LEU A 146 -11.46 17.14 9.15
CA LEU A 146 -12.13 17.24 10.45
C LEU A 146 -11.79 18.53 11.20
N TRP A 147 -10.84 19.32 10.71
CA TRP A 147 -10.48 20.59 11.32
C TRP A 147 -11.56 21.64 11.04
N PRO A 148 -12.10 22.36 12.04
CA PRO A 148 -13.17 23.33 11.81
C PRO A 148 -12.83 24.47 10.84
N ALA A 149 -11.53 24.79 10.70
CA ALA A 149 -11.04 25.80 9.77
C ALA A 149 -10.53 25.21 8.44
N PHE A 150 -10.84 23.93 8.16
CA PHE A 150 -10.46 23.28 6.91
C PHE A 150 -11.05 24.02 5.70
N ASN A 151 -10.19 24.25 4.70
CA ASN A 151 -10.58 24.86 3.45
C ASN A 151 -10.26 23.91 2.29
N SER A 152 -11.30 23.43 1.59
CA SER A 152 -11.16 22.55 0.42
C SER A 152 -10.47 23.22 -0.76
N ASP A 153 -10.43 24.55 -0.81
CA ASP A 153 -9.67 25.30 -1.83
C ASP A 153 -8.16 25.25 -1.57
N LEU A 154 -7.75 25.03 -0.31
CA LEU A 154 -6.34 24.92 0.09
C LEU A 154 -5.82 23.50 -0.14
N TYR A 155 -6.61 22.48 0.24
CA TYR A 155 -6.25 21.08 0.09
C TYR A 155 -7.50 20.23 -0.16
N PRO A 156 -7.49 19.26 -1.08
CA PRO A 156 -8.69 18.52 -1.44
C PRO A 156 -9.26 17.72 -0.27
N SER A 157 -10.59 17.68 -0.19
CA SER A 157 -11.29 16.67 0.63
C SER A 157 -10.96 15.25 0.15
N PRO A 158 -11.03 14.23 1.02
CA PRO A 158 -10.82 12.84 0.61
C PRO A 158 -11.66 12.46 -0.61
N ILE A 159 -11.01 11.96 -1.66
CA ILE A 159 -11.70 11.57 -2.90
C ILE A 159 -12.56 10.31 -2.76
N ILE A 160 -12.45 9.61 -1.61
CA ILE A 160 -13.17 8.38 -1.31
C ILE A 160 -13.46 8.25 0.20
N ASP A 161 -14.47 7.45 0.53
CA ASP A 161 -14.60 6.84 1.86
C ASP A 161 -13.69 5.59 1.93
N HIS A 162 -12.57 5.70 2.63
CA HIS A 162 -11.59 4.62 2.74
C HIS A 162 -12.10 3.40 3.53
N ILE A 163 -13.08 3.57 4.43
CA ILE A 163 -13.66 2.47 5.21
C ILE A 163 -14.57 1.64 4.32
N GLU A 164 -15.45 2.32 3.56
CA GLU A 164 -16.35 1.67 2.62
C GLU A 164 -15.58 0.96 1.50
N GLN A 165 -14.59 1.63 0.90
CA GLN A 165 -13.77 1.04 -0.16
C GLN A 165 -12.94 -0.14 0.33
N ALA A 166 -12.36 -0.05 1.54
CA ALA A 166 -11.65 -1.17 2.14
C ALA A 166 -12.55 -2.39 2.35
N LYS A 167 -13.82 -2.18 2.73
CA LYS A 167 -14.81 -3.25 2.86
C LYS A 167 -15.14 -3.89 1.51
N LYS A 168 -15.50 -3.08 0.50
CA LYS A 168 -15.77 -3.56 -0.87
C LYS A 168 -14.62 -4.38 -1.43
N ALA A 169 -13.40 -3.86 -1.32
CA ALA A 169 -12.19 -4.54 -1.78
C ALA A 169 -11.96 -5.87 -1.09
N ARG A 170 -12.14 -5.92 0.24
CA ARG A 170 -12.02 -7.14 1.03
C ARG A 170 -13.03 -8.18 0.54
N ASP A 171 -14.30 -7.81 0.42
CA ASP A 171 -15.35 -8.75 0.04
C ASP A 171 -15.11 -9.37 -1.34
N ILE A 172 -14.70 -8.58 -2.32
CA ILE A 172 -14.37 -9.07 -3.67
C ILE A 172 -13.17 -10.02 -3.63
N LEU A 173 -12.06 -9.62 -2.99
CA LEU A 173 -10.82 -10.40 -2.98
C LEU A 173 -10.98 -11.72 -2.21
N TYR A 174 -11.69 -11.71 -1.08
CA TYR A 174 -11.95 -12.93 -0.32
C TYR A 174 -12.95 -13.85 -1.01
N ARG A 175 -13.93 -13.31 -1.75
CA ARG A 175 -14.82 -14.13 -2.59
C ARG A 175 -14.03 -14.83 -3.69
N LEU A 176 -13.19 -14.10 -4.43
CA LEU A 176 -12.36 -14.66 -5.48
C LEU A 176 -11.41 -15.74 -4.95
N LYS A 177 -10.74 -15.48 -3.82
CA LYS A 177 -9.82 -16.42 -3.17
C LYS A 177 -10.50 -17.74 -2.74
N ARG A 178 -11.82 -17.73 -2.53
CA ARG A 178 -12.58 -18.93 -2.13
C ARG A 178 -13.01 -19.80 -3.29
N THR A 179 -12.91 -19.34 -4.54
CA THR A 179 -13.29 -20.10 -5.74
C THR A 179 -12.41 -21.36 -5.91
N PRO A 180 -12.96 -22.47 -6.42
CA PRO A 180 -12.17 -23.68 -6.69
C PRO A 180 -10.97 -23.42 -7.60
N GLU A 181 -11.17 -22.64 -8.66
CA GLU A 181 -10.15 -22.27 -9.64
C GLU A 181 -9.00 -21.52 -8.97
N SER A 182 -9.32 -20.58 -8.07
CA SER A 182 -8.29 -19.85 -7.34
C SER A 182 -7.48 -20.74 -6.41
N ARG A 183 -8.10 -21.76 -5.80
CA ARG A 183 -7.39 -22.68 -4.90
C ARG A 183 -6.40 -23.56 -5.64
N VAL A 184 -6.76 -24.05 -6.83
CA VAL A 184 -5.88 -24.86 -7.68
C VAL A 184 -4.62 -24.05 -8.05
N VAL A 185 -4.80 -22.85 -8.62
CA VAL A 185 -3.68 -21.99 -9.02
C VAL A 185 -2.84 -21.57 -7.81
N THR A 186 -3.47 -21.28 -6.65
CA THR A 186 -2.72 -20.98 -5.41
C THR A 186 -1.85 -22.16 -4.99
N ALA A 187 -2.35 -23.41 -5.03
CA ALA A 187 -1.59 -24.58 -4.65
C ALA A 187 -0.36 -24.80 -5.55
N GLU A 188 -0.51 -24.61 -6.87
CA GLU A 188 0.58 -24.68 -7.83
C GLU A 188 1.64 -23.61 -7.57
N LEU A 189 1.22 -22.36 -7.33
CA LEU A 189 2.14 -21.26 -7.03
C LEU A 189 2.88 -21.47 -5.71
N VAL A 190 2.21 -21.95 -4.66
CA VAL A 190 2.85 -22.28 -3.38
C VAL A 190 3.85 -23.42 -3.55
N SER A 191 3.55 -24.44 -4.36
CA SER A 191 4.49 -25.52 -4.66
C SER A 191 5.75 -25.00 -5.37
N LYS A 192 5.57 -24.10 -6.34
CA LYS A 192 6.66 -23.54 -7.16
C LYS A 192 7.53 -22.53 -6.41
N HIS A 193 6.89 -21.58 -5.72
CA HIS A 193 7.54 -20.38 -5.14
C HIS A 193 7.59 -20.37 -3.62
N GLY A 194 6.81 -21.24 -2.96
CA GLY A 194 6.77 -21.32 -1.51
C GLY A 194 8.08 -21.86 -0.93
N SER A 195 8.45 -21.34 0.24
CA SER A 195 9.61 -21.84 0.96
C SER A 195 9.40 -23.30 1.38
N ARG A 196 10.31 -24.17 0.94
CA ARG A 196 10.37 -25.59 1.35
C ARG A 196 11.07 -25.78 2.70
N LYS A 197 11.55 -24.70 3.33
CA LYS A 197 12.20 -24.76 4.64
C LYS A 197 11.14 -25.18 5.67
N ARG A 198 11.14 -26.47 5.99
CA ARG A 198 10.33 -27.05 7.06
C ARG A 198 10.60 -26.22 8.31
N ARG A 199 9.54 -25.81 9.00
CA ARG A 199 9.55 -24.90 10.16
C ARG A 199 10.19 -25.56 11.41
N ALA A 200 11.37 -26.16 11.27
CA ALA A 200 12.13 -26.82 12.33
C ALA A 200 12.55 -25.86 13.45
N GLN A 201 12.49 -24.54 13.22
CA GLN A 201 12.90 -23.51 14.19
C GLN A 201 11.73 -22.86 14.97
N THR A 202 10.47 -23.18 14.68
CA THR A 202 9.32 -22.48 15.31
C THR A 202 9.07 -22.89 16.76
N ARG A 203 9.55 -24.06 17.20
CA ARG A 203 9.52 -24.43 18.63
C ARG A 203 10.63 -23.71 19.39
N ALA A 204 11.88 -23.79 18.93
CA ALA A 204 13.02 -23.13 19.55
C ALA A 204 12.90 -21.59 19.57
N ALA A 205 12.42 -20.97 18.49
CA ALA A 205 12.21 -19.52 18.43
C ALA A 205 11.01 -19.03 19.28
N ARG A 206 10.04 -19.90 19.59
CA ARG A 206 8.96 -19.59 20.54
C ARG A 206 9.46 -19.60 21.99
N GLU A 207 10.36 -20.52 22.33
CA GLU A 207 11.02 -20.58 23.65
C GLU A 207 12.00 -19.43 23.88
N ILE A 208 12.68 -18.96 22.82
CA ILE A 208 13.56 -17.79 22.91
C ILE A 208 12.73 -16.49 22.99
N ASN A 209 11.65 -16.36 22.21
CA ASN A 209 10.79 -15.16 22.27
C ASN A 209 9.98 -15.03 23.56
N SER A 210 9.63 -16.14 24.25
CA SER A 210 9.04 -16.06 25.59
C SER A 210 10.04 -15.50 26.62
N LYS A 211 11.34 -15.76 26.44
CA LYS A 211 12.41 -15.18 27.28
C LYS A 211 12.71 -13.72 26.92
N ILE A 212 12.69 -13.34 25.64
CA ILE A 212 12.99 -11.97 25.19
C ILE A 212 11.84 -11.00 25.49
N LYS A 213 10.57 -11.45 25.54
CA LYS A 213 9.42 -10.61 25.93
C LYS A 213 9.56 -9.98 27.32
N ASN A 214 10.48 -10.45 28.16
CA ASN A 214 10.81 -9.84 29.44
C ASN A 214 11.73 -8.60 29.33
N HIS A 215 12.33 -8.31 28.18
CA HIS A 215 13.16 -7.11 27.98
C HIS A 215 12.67 -6.32 26.76
N LYS A 216 11.97 -5.22 27.06
CA LYS A 216 11.60 -4.17 26.10
C LYS A 216 12.86 -3.64 25.39
N ASN A 217 12.77 -3.45 24.08
CA ASN A 217 13.09 -2.20 23.39
C ASN A 217 12.83 -2.36 21.87
N GLN A 218 11.88 -1.58 21.36
CA GLN A 218 11.60 -1.47 19.93
C GLN A 218 12.21 -0.14 19.46
N LEU A 219 13.05 -0.21 18.42
CA LEU A 219 13.79 0.92 17.86
C LEU A 219 12.83 2.04 17.41
N VAL A 220 13.13 3.27 17.84
CA VAL A 220 12.51 4.52 17.43
C VAL A 220 13.31 5.08 16.25
N LEU A 221 12.64 5.75 15.32
CA LEU A 221 13.26 6.49 14.22
C LEU A 221 13.83 7.80 14.77
N ASP A 222 15.16 7.95 14.76
CA ASP A 222 15.81 9.24 14.93
C ASP A 222 15.83 9.94 13.56
N PHE A 223 15.28 11.16 13.51
CA PHE A 223 15.44 12.11 12.40
C PHE A 223 16.64 13.01 12.67
#